data_AF-A0A218X7U7-F1
#
_entry.id   AF-A0A218X7U7-F1
#
_cell.length_a   1.000
_cell.length_b   1.000
_cell.length_c   1.000
_cell.angle_alpha   90.00
_cell.angle_beta   90.00
_cell.angle_gamma   90.00
#
_symmetry.space_group_name_H-M   'P 1'
#
loop_
_entity.id
_entity.type
_entity.pdbx_description
1 polymer ?
#
loop_
_entity_poly.entity_id
_entity_poly.type
_entity_poly.pdbx_seq_one_letter_code
_entity_poly.pdbx_strand_id
1 'polypeptide(L)' 'MIRKWEALLSPEGLCELDIKPYIENLTADVISRAALGSSYEEGETIFRLQREQNGNTFKVIQFAFMPWYR' A
#
# COMPACT_ATOMS: atom_id res chain seq x y z
N MET A 1 -2.73 5.20 13.33
CA MET A 1 -2.07 3.93 12.97
C MET A 1 -1.36 3.33 14.18
N ILE A 2 -0.37 4.03 14.76
CA ILE A 2 0.36 3.58 15.97
C ILE A 2 -0.55 3.15 17.12
N ARG A 3 -1.53 3.98 17.50
CA ARG A 3 -2.51 3.62 18.56
C ARG A 3 -3.33 2.36 18.28
N LYS A 4 -3.60 2.03 17.01
CA LYS A 4 -4.31 0.79 16.63
C LYS A 4 -3.38 -0.41 16.74
N TRP A 5 -2.08 -0.24 16.45
CA TRP A 5 -1.09 -1.29 16.58
C TRP A 5 -0.78 -1.58 18.05
N GLU A 6 -0.69 -0.54 18.88
CA GLU A 6 -0.54 -0.67 20.33
C GLU A 6 -1.70 -1.45 20.97
N ALA A 7 -2.93 -1.30 20.45
CA ALA A 7 -4.08 -2.05 20.90
C ALA A 7 -4.10 -3.53 20.46
N LEU A 8 -3.27 -3.91 19.47
CA LEU A 8 -3.15 -5.29 18.97
C LEU A 8 -2.00 -6.06 19.64
N LEU A 9 -1.17 -5.40 20.45
CA LEU A 9 -0.08 -6.03 21.18
C LEU A 9 -0.64 -6.91 22.32
N SER A 10 -0.25 -8.19 22.34
CA SER A 10 -0.47 -9.09 23.46
C SER A 10 0.30 -8.60 24.70
N PRO A 11 -0.15 -8.86 25.94
CA PRO A 11 0.56 -8.49 27.18
C PRO A 11 2.04 -8.92 27.25
N GLU A 12 2.44 -9.92 26.48
CA GLU A 12 3.83 -10.40 26.37
C GLU A 12 4.73 -9.52 25.47
N GLY A 13 4.18 -8.45 24.88
CA GLY A 13 4.93 -7.44 24.12
C GLY A 13 5.39 -7.87 22.73
N LEU A 14 5.10 -9.11 22.32
CA LEU A 14 5.46 -9.67 21.02
C LEU A 14 4.18 -10.05 20.26
N CYS A 15 3.97 -9.43 19.11
CA CYS A 15 2.86 -9.71 18.20
C CYS A 15 3.38 -9.62 16.77
N GLU A 16 3.10 -10.64 15.96
CA GLU A 16 3.30 -10.58 14.51
C GLU A 16 2.10 -9.84 13.90
N LEU A 17 2.38 -8.69 13.27
CA LEU A 17 1.35 -7.83 12.68
C LEU A 17 1.56 -7.75 11.17
N ASP A 18 0.52 -8.07 10.40
CA ASP A 18 0.50 -7.74 8.97
C ASP A 18 0.36 -6.22 8.80
N ILE A 19 1.50 -5.55 8.59
CA ILE A 19 1.57 -4.10 8.42
C ILE A 19 1.23 -3.66 6.99
N LYS A 20 1.19 -4.57 6.03
CA LYS A 20 0.99 -4.26 4.60
C LYS A 20 -0.25 -3.39 4.34
N PRO A 21 -1.48 -3.75 4.80
CA PRO A 21 -2.66 -2.93 4.53
C PRO A 21 -2.58 -1.54 5.15
N TYR A 22 -1.84 -1.38 6.25
CA TYR A 22 -1.65 -0.08 6.89
C TYR A 22 -0.71 0.81 6.08
N ILE A 23 0.40 0.26 5.60
CA ILE A 23 1.35 1.01 4.76
C ILE A 23 0.71 1.38 3.42
N GLU A 24 -0.06 0.48 2.81
CA GLU A 24 -0.79 0.77 1.57
C GLU A 24 -1.75 1.94 1.76
N ASN A 25 -2.51 1.96 2.85
CA ASN A 25 -3.46 3.03 3.13
C ASN A 25 -2.77 4.38 3.40
N LEU A 26 -1.67 4.38 4.17
CA LEU A 26 -0.88 5.60 4.41
C LEU A 26 -0.26 6.14 3.13
N THR A 27 0.32 5.26 2.32
CA THR A 27 0.93 5.64 1.03
C THR A 27 -0.11 6.25 0.11
N ALA A 28 -1.31 5.65 0.06
CA ALA A 28 -2.40 6.17 -0.74
C ALA A 28 -2.91 7.53 -0.24
N ASP A 29 -3.04 7.75 1.08
CA ASP A 29 -3.42 9.06 1.64
C ASP A 29 -2.36 10.14 1.36
N VAL A 30 -1.07 9.81 1.43
CA VAL A 30 0.03 10.72 1.08
C VAL A 30 -0.01 11.08 -0.40
N ILE A 31 -0.19 10.11 -1.29
CA ILE A 31 -0.30 10.36 -2.74
C ILE A 31 -1.54 11.19 -3.05
N SER A 32 -2.70 10.88 -2.47
CA SER A 32 -3.92 11.68 -2.63
C SER A 32 -3.67 13.14 -2.26
N ARG A 33 -3.09 13.39 -1.09
CA ARG A 33 -2.83 14.77 -0.63
C ARG A 33 -1.79 15.48 -1.50
N ALA A 34 -0.74 14.78 -1.92
CA ALA A 34 0.37 15.38 -2.67
C ALA A 34 0.04 15.61 -4.15
N ALA A 35 -0.68 14.67 -4.79
CA ALA A 35 -0.95 14.69 -6.22
C ALA A 35 -2.33 15.28 -6.57
N LEU A 36 -3.31 15.12 -5.69
CA LEU A 36 -4.71 15.50 -5.95
C LEU A 36 -5.21 16.60 -5.00
N GLY A 37 -4.47 16.91 -3.93
CA GLY A 37 -4.90 17.85 -2.90
C GLY A 37 -6.06 17.35 -2.03
N SER A 38 -6.45 16.08 -2.19
CA SER A 38 -7.63 15.45 -1.59
C SER A 38 -7.26 14.37 -0.56
N SER A 39 -8.25 13.78 0.12
CA SER A 39 -8.03 12.63 1.01
C SER A 39 -7.99 11.30 0.23
N TYR A 40 -7.50 10.23 0.87
CA TYR A 40 -7.59 8.87 0.35
C TYR A 40 -9.02 8.47 -0.07
N GLU A 41 -10.03 8.90 0.70
CA GLU A 41 -11.45 8.57 0.46
C GLU A 41 -11.95 9.16 -0.87
N GLU A 42 -11.49 10.36 -1.25
CA GLU A 42 -11.82 10.97 -2.54
C GLU A 42 -11.05 10.32 -3.71
N GLY A 43 -9.87 9.74 -3.44
CA GLY A 43 -9.03 9.04 -4.42
C GLY A 43 -9.32 7.54 -4.58
N GLU A 44 -10.26 6.98 -3.81
CA GLU A 44 -10.47 5.54 -3.67
C GLU A 44 -10.68 4.83 -5.02
N THR A 45 -11.41 5.47 -5.94
CA THR A 45 -11.66 4.91 -7.29
C THR A 45 -10.36 4.78 -8.10
N ILE A 46 -9.46 5.77 -8.02
CA ILE A 46 -8.18 5.77 -8.74
C ILE A 46 -7.26 4.68 -8.16
N PHE A 47 -7.18 4.57 -6.83
CA PHE A 47 -6.38 3.53 -6.19
C PHE A 47 -6.93 2.13 -6.41
N ARG A 48 -8.24 1.97 -6.53
CA ARG A 48 -8.85 0.69 -6.92
C ARG A 48 -8.43 0.30 -8.33
N LEU A 49 -8.54 1.22 -9.29
CA LEU A 49 -8.11 1.00 -10.68
C LEU A 49 -6.61 0.72 -10.79
N GLN A 50 -5.76 1.44 -10.03
CA GLN A 50 -4.33 1.16 -9.96
C GLN A 50 -4.04 -0.23 -9.38
N ARG A 51 -4.74 -0.66 -8.32
CA ARG A 51 -4.60 -2.01 -7.76
C ARG A 51 -4.98 -3.10 -8.76
N GLU A 52 -6.04 -2.89 -9.53
CA GLU A 52 -6.45 -3.82 -10.59
C GLU A 52 -5.38 -3.94 -11.68
N GLN A 53 -4.72 -2.84 -12.05
CA GLN A 53 -3.65 -2.86 -13.06
C GLN A 53 -2.27 -3.27 -12.52
N ASN A 54 -2.02 -3.15 -11.22
CA ASN A 54 -0.72 -3.43 -10.60
C ASN A 54 -0.21 -4.86 -10.83
N GLY A 55 -1.10 -5.86 -10.91
CA GLY A 55 -0.70 -7.25 -11.11
C GLY A 55 0.01 -7.50 -12.45
N ASN A 56 -0.41 -6.80 -13.52
CA ASN A 56 0.22 -6.91 -14.84
C ASN A 56 1.37 -5.92 -14.98
N THR A 57 1.23 -4.71 -14.46
CA THR A 57 2.30 -3.70 -14.47
C THR A 57 3.53 -4.16 -13.69
N PHE A 58 3.36 -4.80 -12.53
CA PHE A 58 4.48 -5.33 -11.76
C PHE A 58 5.23 -6.43 -12.51
N LYS A 59 4.52 -7.31 -13.21
CA LYS A 59 5.15 -8.30 -14.10
C LYS A 59 5.95 -7.62 -15.20
N VAL A 60 5.34 -6.66 -15.91
CA VAL A 60 6.01 -5.91 -16.98
C VAL A 60 7.24 -5.17 -16.46
N ILE A 61 7.17 -4.52 -15.30
CA ILE A 61 8.30 -3.85 -14.66
C ILE A 61 9.37 -4.87 -14.28
N GLN A 62 9.02 -6.01 -13.68
CA GLN A 62 9.97 -7.07 -13.35
C GLN A 62 10.67 -7.63 -14.59
N PHE A 63 9.94 -7.87 -15.68
CA PHE A 63 10.53 -8.29 -16.95
C PHE A 63 11.42 -7.21 -17.57
N ALA A 64 11.03 -5.94 -17.49
CA ALA A 64 11.82 -4.82 -17.99
C ALA A 64 13.09 -4.56 -17.16
N PHE A 65 13.05 -4.78 -15.84
CA PHE A 65 14.17 -4.60 -14.92
C PHE A 65 15.09 -5.83 -14.80
N MET A 66 14.70 -6.99 -15.33
CA MET A 66 15.53 -8.20 -15.38
C MET A 66 15.93 -8.50 -16.84
N PRO A 67 17.06 -7.95 -17.32
CA PRO A 67 17.46 -8.05 -18.72
C PRO A 67 17.63 -9.47 -19.27
N TRP A 68 17.79 -10.48 -18.40
CA TRP A 68 18.18 -11.85 -18.78
C TRP A 68 17.03 -12.87 -18.77
N TYR A 69 15.81 -12.50 -18.38
CA TYR A 69 14.69 -13.46 -18.30
C TYR A 69 13.94 -13.51 -19.64
N ARG A 70 14.34 -14.45 -20.51
CA ARG A 70 13.59 -14.92 -21.68
C ARG A 70 13.31 -16.40 -21.55
#